data_AF-A0A2M9KHC8-F1
#
_entry.id   AF-A0A2M9KHC8-F1
#
_cell.length_a   1.000
_cell.length_b   1.000
_cell.length_c   1.000
_cell.angle_alpha   90.00
_cell.angle_beta   90.00
_cell.angle_gamma   90.00
#
_symmetry.space_group_name_H-M   'P 1'
#
loop_
_entity.id
_entity.type
_entity.pdbx_description
1 polymer ?
#
loop_
_entity_poly.entity_id
_entity_poly.type
_entity_poly.pdbx_seq_one_letter_code
_entity_poly.pdbx_strand_id
1 'polypeptide(L)'
;MSDGPLLHPVEMDRIREGIAAAVLGAPDGLAESLEHDAHGYLRLLDASRVGAEEASRLLREAVQGARAAGHSWDTVGRVLGVSRQAAQQRFADKTAGASSAAPLAGGPDAPKRRTLGGLTAFNEMAALEEAGRDGWHVVGYGPFFHEVEASDHPWEHCRIALPSGPRHRRMESEGWIPVGAGWFPWRYYKRPVNPGT
;
A
#
# COMPACT_ATOMS: atom_id res chain seq x y z
N MET A 1 2.57 -30.39 4.45
CA MET A 1 2.43 -28.96 4.09
C MET A 1 0.98 -28.61 4.36
N SER A 2 0.70 -27.83 5.41
CA SER A 2 -0.66 -27.67 5.95
C SER A 2 -1.59 -27.02 4.92
N ASP A 3 -2.66 -27.71 4.57
CA ASP A 3 -3.70 -27.30 3.61
C ASP A 3 -4.84 -26.54 4.31
N GLY A 4 -4.54 -25.90 5.45
CA GLY A 4 -5.50 -25.18 6.28
C GLY A 4 -5.52 -23.68 5.99
N PRO A 5 -6.58 -22.97 6.44
CA PRO A 5 -6.63 -21.51 6.38
C PRO A 5 -5.38 -20.89 7.00
N LEU A 6 -4.81 -19.87 6.34
CA LEU A 6 -3.64 -19.15 6.85
C LEU A 6 -3.95 -18.29 8.09
N LEU A 7 -5.23 -18.08 8.41
CA LEU A 7 -5.71 -17.36 9.58
C LEU A 7 -6.52 -18.29 10.49
N HIS A 8 -6.33 -18.15 11.80
CA HIS A 8 -7.18 -18.78 12.79
C HIS A 8 -8.57 -18.12 12.85
N PRO A 9 -9.64 -18.85 13.26
CA PRO A 9 -11.00 -18.30 13.35
C PRO A 9 -11.08 -16.99 14.15
N VAL A 10 -10.36 -16.91 15.27
CA VAL A 10 -10.31 -15.68 16.10
C VAL A 10 -9.70 -14.48 15.38
N GLU A 11 -8.74 -14.71 14.48
CA GLU A 11 -8.15 -13.64 13.67
C GLU A 11 -9.14 -13.17 12.59
N MET A 12 -9.89 -14.11 12.01
CA MET A 12 -10.97 -13.78 11.07
C MET A 12 -12.07 -12.94 11.75
N ASP A 13 -12.46 -13.29 12.98
CA ASP A 13 -13.45 -12.54 13.75
C ASP A 13 -12.97 -11.12 14.07
N ARG A 14 -11.71 -10.96 14.50
CA ARG A 14 -11.12 -9.63 14.72
C ARG A 14 -11.10 -8.77 13.47
N ILE A 15 -10.85 -9.36 12.29
CA ILE A 15 -10.90 -8.64 11.02
C ILE A 15 -12.34 -8.18 10.73
N ARG A 16 -13.32 -9.07 10.91
CA ARG A 16 -14.75 -8.74 10.72
C ARG A 16 -15.18 -7.61 11.65
N GLU A 17 -14.84 -7.69 12.92
CA GLU A 17 -15.10 -6.66 13.93
C GLU A 17 -14.43 -5.33 13.57
N GLY A 18 -13.17 -5.35 13.16
CA GLY A 18 -12.45 -4.14 12.76
C GLY A 18 -13.06 -3.44 11.54
N ILE A 19 -13.49 -4.20 10.53
CA ILE A 19 -14.19 -3.65 9.36
C ILE A 19 -15.54 -3.07 9.77
N ALA A 20 -16.32 -3.78 10.58
CA ALA A 20 -17.60 -3.29 11.08
C ALA A 20 -17.43 -2.01 11.90
N ALA A 21 -16.44 -1.96 12.79
CA ALA A 21 -16.13 -0.77 13.57
C ALA A 21 -15.74 0.43 12.68
N ALA A 22 -14.95 0.20 11.62
CA ALA A 22 -14.60 1.26 10.67
C ALA A 22 -15.81 1.79 9.89
N VAL A 23 -16.69 0.90 9.43
CA VAL A 23 -17.91 1.27 8.67
C VAL A 23 -18.92 2.01 9.56
N LEU A 24 -19.15 1.52 10.78
CA LEU A 24 -20.15 2.06 11.69
C LEU A 24 -19.66 3.31 12.44
N GLY A 25 -18.36 3.41 12.69
CA GLY A 25 -17.77 4.50 13.47
C GLY A 25 -17.33 5.72 12.67
N ALA A 26 -17.29 5.65 11.34
CA ALA A 26 -16.86 6.77 10.50
C ALA A 26 -17.92 7.87 10.31
N PRO A 27 -19.22 7.58 10.10
CA PRO A 27 -20.23 8.63 9.92
C PRO A 27 -20.79 9.14 11.26
N ASP A 28 -20.66 10.44 11.51
CA ASP A 28 -21.18 11.07 12.74
C ASP A 28 -22.71 10.90 12.88
N GLY A 29 -23.17 10.52 14.07
CA GLY A 29 -24.59 10.38 14.38
C GLY A 29 -25.30 9.28 13.59
N LEU A 30 -24.58 8.28 13.05
CA LEU A 30 -25.19 7.20 12.27
C LEU A 30 -26.22 6.40 13.09
N ALA A 31 -25.87 6.04 14.33
CA ALA A 31 -26.75 5.27 15.22
C ALA A 31 -28.07 6.01 15.47
N GLU A 32 -28.00 7.29 15.84
CA GLU A 32 -29.17 8.14 16.03
C GLU A 32 -30.00 8.26 14.74
N SER A 33 -29.35 8.45 13.59
CA SER A 33 -30.03 8.53 12.30
C SER A 33 -30.76 7.23 11.92
N LEU A 34 -30.22 6.06 12.26
CA LEU A 34 -30.84 4.77 11.98
C LEU A 34 -32.07 4.51 12.87
N GLU A 35 -32.07 5.03 14.09
CA GLU A 35 -33.19 4.90 15.03
C GLU A 35 -34.40 5.79 14.65
N HIS A 36 -34.17 6.90 13.95
CA HIS A 36 -35.18 7.95 13.77
C HIS A 36 -35.55 8.26 12.30
N ASP A 37 -34.75 7.85 11.31
CA ASP A 37 -34.97 8.19 9.89
C ASP A 37 -34.55 7.08 8.92
N ALA A 38 -35.39 6.80 7.92
CA ALA A 38 -35.09 5.90 6.81
C ALA A 38 -33.83 6.32 6.02
N HIS A 39 -33.50 7.62 5.99
CA HIS A 39 -32.27 8.13 5.38
C HIS A 39 -31.01 7.58 6.09
N GLY A 40 -31.09 7.18 7.36
CA GLY A 40 -29.99 6.53 8.07
C GLY A 40 -29.49 5.26 7.38
N TYR A 41 -30.40 4.49 6.76
CA TYR A 41 -30.02 3.30 5.99
C TYR A 41 -29.26 3.63 4.70
N LEU A 42 -29.55 4.76 4.05
CA LEU A 42 -28.78 5.21 2.89
C LEU A 42 -27.36 5.63 3.30
N ARG A 43 -27.19 6.25 4.47
CA ARG A 43 -25.87 6.57 5.03
C ARG A 43 -25.08 5.31 5.36
N LEU A 44 -25.73 4.31 5.96
CA LEU A 44 -25.11 3.01 6.24
C LEU A 44 -24.70 2.29 4.94
N LEU A 45 -25.54 2.35 3.90
CA LEU A 45 -25.24 1.80 2.58
C LEU A 45 -23.98 2.46 1.99
N ASP A 46 -23.90 3.79 2.02
CA ASP A 46 -22.75 4.52 1.47
C ASP A 46 -21.45 4.25 2.24
N ALA A 47 -21.51 4.23 3.58
CA ALA A 47 -20.36 3.85 4.41
C ALA A 47 -19.90 2.41 4.13
N SER A 48 -20.84 1.48 3.96
CA SER A 48 -20.55 0.07 3.62
C SER A 48 -19.94 -0.06 2.23
N ARG A 49 -20.40 0.74 1.25
CA ARG A 49 -19.83 0.81 -0.10
C ARG A 49 -18.35 1.22 -0.05
N VAL A 50 -18.03 2.30 0.69
CA VAL A 50 -16.65 2.75 0.88
C VAL A 50 -15.79 1.66 1.54
N GLY A 51 -16.30 1.00 2.58
CA GLY A 51 -15.60 -0.11 3.23
C GLY A 51 -15.33 -1.29 2.27
N ALA A 52 -16.29 -1.64 1.43
CA ALA A 52 -16.15 -2.71 0.43
C ALA A 52 -15.15 -2.35 -0.68
N GLU A 53 -15.16 -1.10 -1.16
CA GLU A 53 -14.20 -0.58 -2.13
C GLU A 53 -12.78 -0.66 -1.58
N GLU A 54 -12.57 -0.22 -0.34
CA GLU A 54 -11.27 -0.29 0.31
C GLU A 54 -10.79 -1.72 0.57
N ALA A 55 -11.65 -2.58 1.12
CA ALA A 55 -11.29 -3.99 1.31
C ALA A 55 -10.93 -4.66 -0.03
N SER A 56 -11.63 -4.32 -1.11
CA SER A 56 -11.35 -4.82 -2.45
C SER A 56 -10.03 -4.29 -3.01
N ARG A 57 -9.70 -3.02 -2.74
CA ARG A 57 -8.40 -2.43 -3.09
C ARG A 57 -7.27 -3.17 -2.36
N LEU A 58 -7.34 -3.26 -1.03
CA LEU A 58 -6.35 -3.95 -0.22
C LEU A 58 -6.13 -5.41 -0.65
N LEU A 59 -7.20 -6.12 -1.03
CA LEU A 59 -7.10 -7.49 -1.54
C LEU A 59 -6.32 -7.56 -2.86
N ARG A 60 -6.55 -6.63 -3.80
CA ARG A 60 -5.78 -6.57 -5.06
C ARG A 60 -4.30 -6.31 -4.78
N GLU A 61 -3.99 -5.38 -3.88
CA GLU A 61 -2.61 -5.04 -3.49
C GLU A 61 -1.91 -6.25 -2.84
N ALA A 62 -2.61 -6.98 -1.97
CA ALA A 62 -2.08 -8.21 -1.36
C ALA A 62 -1.82 -9.32 -2.41
N VAL A 63 -2.71 -9.49 -3.39
CA VAL A 63 -2.53 -10.46 -4.48
C VAL A 63 -1.32 -10.07 -5.34
N GLN A 64 -1.19 -8.80 -5.72
CA GLN A 64 -0.04 -8.32 -6.46
C GLN A 64 1.25 -8.50 -5.66
N GLY A 65 1.24 -8.22 -4.35
CA GLY A 65 2.36 -8.47 -3.44
C GLY A 65 2.75 -9.95 -3.36
N ALA A 66 1.78 -10.87 -3.29
CA ALA A 66 2.04 -12.30 -3.30
C ALA A 66 2.65 -12.76 -4.64
N ARG A 67 2.13 -12.22 -5.76
CA ARG A 67 2.70 -12.48 -7.10
C ARG A 67 4.13 -11.93 -7.21
N ALA A 68 4.37 -10.76 -6.64
CA ALA A 68 5.69 -10.15 -6.59
C ALA A 68 6.70 -10.97 -5.81
N ALA A 69 6.23 -11.61 -4.73
CA ALA A 69 7.03 -12.50 -3.91
C ALA A 69 7.28 -13.88 -4.55
N GLY A 70 6.81 -14.10 -5.79
CA GLY A 70 7.02 -15.34 -6.55
C GLY A 70 5.94 -16.41 -6.37
N HIS A 71 4.85 -16.15 -5.61
CA HIS A 71 3.79 -17.13 -5.45
C HIS A 71 3.01 -17.35 -6.75
N SER A 72 2.73 -18.63 -7.07
CA SER A 72 2.00 -19.00 -8.28
C SER A 72 0.52 -18.59 -8.23
N TRP A 73 -0.11 -18.46 -9.39
CA TRP A 73 -1.56 -18.25 -9.47
C TRP A 73 -2.39 -19.41 -8.86
N ASP A 74 -1.83 -20.61 -8.83
CA ASP A 74 -2.46 -21.75 -8.15
C ASP A 74 -2.49 -21.52 -6.63
N THR A 75 -1.35 -21.12 -6.05
CA THR A 75 -1.23 -20.78 -4.63
C THR A 75 -2.18 -19.64 -4.25
N VAL A 76 -2.22 -18.58 -5.06
CA VAL A 76 -3.13 -17.44 -4.83
C VAL A 76 -4.60 -17.88 -4.89
N GLY A 77 -4.99 -18.67 -5.90
CA GLY A 77 -6.37 -19.17 -6.00
C GLY A 77 -6.78 -19.98 -4.78
N ARG A 78 -5.90 -20.86 -4.30
CA ARG A 78 -6.14 -21.68 -3.09
C ARG A 78 -6.39 -20.82 -1.85
N VAL A 79 -5.57 -19.80 -1.61
CA VAL A 79 -5.75 -18.87 -0.48
C VAL A 79 -7.06 -18.09 -0.59
N LEU A 80 -7.46 -17.71 -1.81
CA LEU A 80 -8.70 -16.99 -2.08
C LEU A 80 -9.95 -17.89 -2.10
N GLY A 81 -9.80 -19.21 -2.01
CA GLY A 81 -10.91 -20.16 -2.14
C GLY A 81 -11.53 -20.22 -3.54
N VAL A 82 -10.75 -19.88 -4.58
CA VAL A 82 -11.21 -19.90 -5.99
C VAL A 82 -10.25 -20.71 -6.87
N SER A 83 -10.70 -21.07 -8.08
CA SER A 83 -9.82 -21.75 -9.03
C SER A 83 -8.68 -20.83 -9.50
N ARG A 84 -7.57 -21.43 -9.95
CA ARG A 84 -6.46 -20.69 -10.59
C ARG A 84 -6.95 -19.77 -11.71
N GLN A 85 -7.85 -20.28 -12.56
CA GLN A 85 -8.39 -19.50 -13.69
C GLN A 85 -9.27 -18.34 -13.21
N ALA A 86 -10.11 -18.54 -12.19
CA ALA A 86 -10.90 -17.48 -11.59
C ALA A 86 -10.02 -16.40 -10.93
N ALA A 87 -8.94 -16.80 -10.24
CA ALA A 87 -7.96 -15.88 -9.69
C ALA A 87 -7.25 -15.07 -10.79
N GLN A 88 -6.80 -15.73 -11.87
CA GLN A 88 -6.20 -15.05 -13.02
C GLN A 88 -7.18 -14.09 -13.69
N GLN A 89 -8.42 -14.50 -13.93
CA GLN A 89 -9.41 -13.63 -14.56
C GLN A 89 -9.70 -12.37 -13.72
N ARG A 90 -9.72 -12.51 -12.39
CA ARG A 90 -10.06 -11.42 -11.47
C ARG A 90 -8.88 -10.49 -11.15
N PHE A 91 -7.66 -11.03 -11.12
CA PHE A 91 -6.49 -10.34 -10.58
C PHE A 91 -5.27 -10.32 -11.50
N ALA A 92 -5.25 -11.07 -12.59
CA ALA A 92 -4.20 -10.87 -13.59
C ALA A 92 -4.46 -9.53 -14.24
N ASP A 93 -3.57 -8.57 -13.97
CA ASP A 93 -3.62 -7.26 -14.61
C ASP A 93 -3.66 -7.45 -16.12
N LYS A 94 -4.79 -7.05 -16.72
CA LYS A 94 -4.89 -6.95 -18.16
C LYS A 94 -4.11 -5.69 -18.55
N THR A 95 -2.81 -5.87 -18.79
CA THR A 95 -1.88 -4.86 -19.32
C THR A 95 -1.45 -3.83 -18.26
N ALA A 96 -0.25 -3.88 -17.67
CA ALA A 96 1.05 -3.63 -18.31
C ALA A 96 1.03 -2.54 -19.41
N GLY A 97 0.14 -1.54 -19.29
CA GLY A 97 0.05 -0.43 -20.24
C GLY A 97 -0.69 0.76 -19.66
N ALA A 98 -0.05 1.40 -18.68
CA ALA A 98 -0.11 2.84 -18.36
C ALA A 98 0.75 3.00 -17.09
N SER A 99 1.89 3.68 -17.06
CA SER A 99 2.53 4.54 -18.05
C SER A 99 4.03 4.49 -17.79
N SER A 100 4.83 4.29 -18.83
CA SER A 100 5.98 5.19 -18.99
C SER A 100 5.39 6.59 -18.93
N ALA A 101 5.39 7.22 -17.76
CA ALA A 101 5.35 8.66 -17.73
C ALA A 101 6.59 9.06 -18.52
N ALA A 102 6.38 9.43 -19.79
CA ALA A 102 7.36 10.19 -20.54
C ALA A 102 7.85 11.28 -19.59
N PRO A 103 9.18 11.52 -19.48
CA PRO A 103 9.66 12.56 -18.59
C PRO A 103 8.88 13.82 -18.97
N LEU A 104 8.09 14.35 -18.03
CA LEU A 104 7.65 15.73 -18.12
C LEU A 104 8.96 16.48 -18.32
N ALA A 105 9.16 16.98 -19.53
CA ALA A 105 10.31 17.79 -19.90
C ALA A 105 10.24 19.00 -18.97
N GLY A 106 10.90 18.86 -17.83
CA GLY A 106 11.06 19.92 -16.89
C GLY A 106 11.79 21.03 -17.61
N GLY A 107 11.37 22.27 -17.37
CA GLY A 107 12.21 23.41 -17.71
C GLY A 107 13.64 23.22 -17.16
N PRO A 108 14.61 24.04 -17.59
CA PRO A 108 16.03 23.87 -17.28
C PRO A 108 16.39 23.76 -15.77
N ASP A 109 15.42 23.97 -14.86
CA ASP A 109 15.55 23.94 -13.40
C ASP A 109 14.72 22.84 -12.70
N ALA A 110 14.06 21.92 -13.42
CA ALA A 110 13.30 20.85 -12.76
C ALA A 110 14.23 19.79 -12.15
N PRO A 111 13.95 19.31 -10.92
CA PRO A 111 14.79 18.31 -10.27
C PRO A 111 14.80 17.01 -11.07
N LYS A 112 15.99 16.44 -11.25
CA LYS A 112 16.21 15.24 -12.07
C LYS A 112 15.48 14.04 -11.44
N ARG A 113 14.57 13.41 -12.19
CA ARG A 113 13.80 12.22 -11.75
C ARG A 113 14.18 10.97 -12.53
N ARG A 114 14.12 9.80 -11.88
CA ARG A 114 14.23 8.48 -12.54
C ARG A 114 13.37 7.42 -11.85
N THR A 115 13.03 6.38 -12.59
CA THR A 115 12.28 5.23 -12.10
C THR A 115 13.22 4.05 -11.86
N LEU A 116 13.22 3.51 -10.64
CA LEU A 116 13.88 2.26 -10.28
C LEU A 116 12.88 1.12 -10.51
N GLY A 117 13.10 0.30 -11.54
CA GLY A 117 12.22 -0.81 -11.91
C GLY A 117 12.77 -2.19 -11.53
N GLY A 118 11.97 -3.23 -11.69
CA GLY A 118 12.37 -4.61 -11.36
C GLY A 118 12.49 -4.87 -9.86
N LEU A 119 11.83 -4.03 -9.06
CA LEU A 119 11.90 -4.09 -7.61
C LEU A 119 10.90 -5.11 -7.07
N THR A 120 11.27 -5.79 -6.00
CA THR A 120 10.45 -6.71 -5.23
C THR A 120 10.56 -6.32 -3.77
N ALA A 121 9.64 -6.83 -2.96
CA ALA A 121 9.67 -6.66 -1.52
C ALA A 121 10.98 -7.10 -0.85
N PHE A 122 11.85 -7.83 -1.55
CA PHE A 122 13.13 -8.35 -1.05
C PHE A 122 14.35 -7.54 -1.49
N ASN A 123 14.32 -6.88 -2.65
CA ASN A 123 15.47 -6.14 -3.19
C ASN A 123 15.31 -4.60 -3.14
N GLU A 124 14.08 -4.12 -2.97
CA GLU A 124 13.78 -2.69 -3.13
C GLU A 124 14.48 -1.81 -2.10
N MET A 125 14.65 -2.30 -0.87
CA MET A 125 15.34 -1.54 0.17
C MET A 125 16.84 -1.39 -0.10
N ALA A 126 17.48 -2.41 -0.68
CA ALA A 126 18.89 -2.31 -1.08
C ALA A 126 19.06 -1.33 -2.25
N ALA A 127 18.13 -1.35 -3.21
CA ALA A 127 18.12 -0.39 -4.32
C ALA A 127 17.89 1.05 -3.85
N LEU A 128 17.01 1.25 -2.87
CA LEU A 128 16.79 2.56 -2.25
C LEU A 128 17.99 3.03 -1.43
N GLU A 129 18.66 2.14 -0.70
CA GLU A 129 19.87 2.48 0.04
C GLU A 129 21.01 2.94 -0.88
N GLU A 130 21.21 2.24 -2.01
CA GLU A 130 22.17 2.64 -3.03
C GLU A 130 21.82 4.01 -3.63
N ALA A 131 20.56 4.20 -4.01
CA ALA A 131 20.08 5.47 -4.53
C ALA A 131 20.21 6.60 -3.50
N GLY A 132 19.91 6.33 -2.23
CA GLY A 132 20.01 7.28 -1.13
C GLY A 132 21.43 7.78 -0.87
N ARG A 133 22.43 6.89 -0.98
CA ARG A 133 23.86 7.28 -0.92
C ARG A 133 24.26 8.23 -2.04
N ASP A 134 23.68 8.05 -3.22
CA ASP A 134 23.90 8.89 -4.41
C ASP A 134 23.06 10.18 -4.42
N GLY A 135 22.39 10.52 -3.30
CA GLY A 135 21.57 11.72 -3.19
C GLY A 135 20.17 11.59 -3.81
N TRP A 136 19.68 10.38 -4.10
CA TRP A 136 18.34 10.19 -4.62
C TRP A 136 17.35 9.86 -3.51
N HIS A 137 16.24 10.58 -3.46
CA HIS A 137 15.16 10.28 -2.52
C HIS A 137 13.89 9.84 -3.23
N VAL A 138 13.22 8.84 -2.64
CA VAL A 138 11.92 8.40 -3.14
C VAL A 138 10.86 9.51 -3.03
N VAL A 139 10.06 9.66 -4.08
CA VAL A 139 8.94 10.62 -4.17
C VAL A 139 7.61 9.94 -4.50
N GLY A 140 7.68 8.76 -5.11
CA GLY A 140 6.53 7.94 -5.46
C GLY A 140 6.93 6.48 -5.56
N TYR A 141 5.96 5.58 -5.60
CA TYR A 141 6.19 4.16 -5.81
C TYR A 141 4.90 3.50 -6.29
N GLY A 142 5.06 2.35 -6.92
CA GLY A 142 3.97 1.48 -7.30
C GLY A 142 4.41 0.02 -7.28
N PRO A 143 3.59 -0.90 -7.82
CA PRO A 143 3.96 -2.30 -7.90
C PRO A 143 5.26 -2.44 -8.69
N PHE A 144 6.31 -2.92 -8.03
CA PHE A 144 7.63 -3.22 -8.63
C PHE A 144 8.50 -2.04 -9.04
N PHE A 145 8.14 -0.81 -8.67
CA PHE A 145 8.98 0.34 -8.96
C PHE A 145 8.93 1.42 -7.87
N HIS A 146 10.00 2.20 -7.82
CA HIS A 146 10.10 3.42 -7.04
C HIS A 146 10.45 4.58 -7.96
N GLU A 147 9.82 5.74 -7.75
CA GLU A 147 10.20 6.99 -8.37
C GLU A 147 11.10 7.75 -7.42
N VAL A 148 12.28 8.14 -7.91
CA VAL A 148 13.28 8.88 -7.12
C VAL A 148 13.63 10.20 -7.79
N GLU A 149 13.90 11.19 -6.96
CA GLU A 149 14.28 12.55 -7.34
C GLU A 149 15.67 12.85 -6.76
N ALA A 150 16.52 13.50 -7.56
CA ALA A 150 17.87 13.87 -7.15
C ALA A 150 17.85 15.04 -6.15
N SER A 151 18.78 15.01 -5.22
CA SER A 151 18.99 15.97 -4.14
C SER A 151 20.48 16.12 -3.86
N ASP A 152 20.89 17.25 -3.28
CA ASP A 152 22.30 17.59 -3.03
C ASP A 152 22.90 16.89 -1.81
N HIS A 153 22.12 16.08 -1.09
CA HIS A 153 22.56 15.38 0.10
C HIS A 153 22.03 13.93 0.14
N PRO A 154 22.72 13.04 0.86
CA PRO A 154 22.28 11.66 0.98
C PRO A 154 20.97 11.52 1.78
N TRP A 155 20.29 10.40 1.55
CA TRP A 155 19.01 10.06 2.17
C TRP A 155 19.01 8.65 2.71
N GLU A 156 18.32 8.48 3.84
CA GLU A 156 17.93 7.18 4.38
C GLU A 156 16.50 6.86 3.99
N HIS A 157 16.24 5.60 3.64
CA HIS A 157 14.90 5.09 3.37
C HIS A 157 14.60 3.93 4.30
N CYS A 158 13.37 3.87 4.80
CA CYS A 158 12.88 2.69 5.49
C CYS A 158 11.49 2.29 5.01
N ARG A 159 11.18 1.01 5.13
CA ARG A 159 9.87 0.44 4.85
C ARG A 159 9.31 -0.20 6.10
N ILE A 160 8.08 0.15 6.43
CA ILE A 160 7.32 -0.43 7.54
C ILE A 160 6.27 -1.38 7.00
N ALA A 161 6.29 -2.61 7.50
CA ALA A 161 5.18 -3.56 7.36
C ALA A 161 4.02 -3.15 8.27
N LEU A 162 2.79 -3.20 7.74
CA LEU A 162 1.56 -3.06 8.51
C LEU A 162 1.59 -1.78 9.38
N PRO A 163 1.69 -0.59 8.77
CA PRO A 163 1.81 0.66 9.52
C PRO A 163 0.59 0.87 10.42
N SER A 164 0.84 1.31 11.66
CA SER A 164 -0.21 1.72 12.61
C SER A 164 -0.10 3.21 12.91
N GLY A 165 -1.21 3.84 13.31
CA GLY A 165 -1.23 5.27 13.67
C GLY A 165 -0.20 5.67 14.74
N PRO A 166 0.01 4.91 15.83
CA PRO A 166 1.07 5.19 16.79
C PRO A 166 2.47 5.10 16.19
N ARG A 167 2.72 4.10 15.34
CA ARG A 167 4.03 3.91 14.69
C ARG A 167 4.34 5.04 13.70
N HIS A 168 3.32 5.54 12.99
CA HIS A 168 3.43 6.71 12.13
C HIS A 168 3.90 7.96 12.89
N ARG A 169 3.19 8.31 13.97
CA ARG A 169 3.53 9.47 14.80
C ARG A 169 4.94 9.40 15.36
N ARG A 170 5.37 8.21 15.78
CA ARG A 170 6.75 7.97 16.22
C ARG A 170 7.75 8.24 15.10
N MET A 171 7.48 7.74 13.89
CA MET A 171 8.37 7.95 12.75
C MET A 171 8.54 9.44 12.42
N GLU A 172 7.44 10.18 12.38
CA GLU A 172 7.46 11.63 12.17
C GLU A 172 8.30 12.35 13.24
N SER A 173 8.17 11.96 14.52
CA SER A 173 8.97 12.53 15.60
C SER A 173 10.47 12.23 15.52
N GLU A 174 10.84 11.13 14.85
CA GLU A 174 12.24 10.73 14.59
C GLU A 174 12.80 11.36 13.29
N GLY A 175 12.04 12.29 12.66
CA GLY A 175 12.43 13.01 11.46
C GLY A 175 12.13 12.29 10.15
N TRP A 176 11.34 11.21 10.19
CA TRP A 176 10.97 10.47 8.98
C TRP A 176 9.77 11.08 8.28
N ILE A 177 9.90 11.23 6.96
CA ILE A 177 8.89 11.82 6.08
C ILE A 177 8.19 10.70 5.32
N PRO A 178 6.85 10.54 5.43
CA PRO A 178 6.12 9.55 4.66
C PRO A 178 6.14 9.88 3.16
N VAL A 179 6.19 8.85 2.33
CA VAL A 179 6.28 8.98 0.88
C VAL A 179 4.95 8.58 0.25
N GLY A 180 4.33 9.50 -0.50
CA GLY A 180 3.04 9.27 -1.16
C GLY A 180 1.90 8.88 -0.20
N ALA A 181 0.82 8.33 -0.76
CA ALA A 181 -0.38 7.98 0.00
C ALA A 181 -0.24 6.69 0.86
N GLY A 182 0.75 5.84 0.60
CA GLY A 182 0.82 4.47 1.16
C GLY A 182 0.47 3.40 0.10
N TRP A 183 1.15 2.26 0.08
CA TRP A 183 0.77 1.07 -0.72
C TRP A 183 0.65 -0.12 0.21
N PHE A 184 -0.54 -0.66 0.44
CA PHE A 184 -0.70 -1.74 1.41
C PHE A 184 0.04 -3.02 0.96
N PRO A 185 0.72 -3.74 1.87
CA PRO A 185 0.79 -3.56 3.33
C PRO A 185 1.96 -2.68 3.81
N TRP A 186 2.64 -1.98 2.91
CA TRP A 186 3.89 -1.27 3.18
C TRP A 186 3.70 0.25 3.24
N ARG A 187 4.49 0.91 4.08
CA ARG A 187 4.66 2.37 3.96
C ARG A 187 6.13 2.70 3.95
N TYR A 188 6.52 3.55 3.01
CA TYR A 188 7.89 4.02 2.85
C TYR A 188 8.04 5.37 3.51
N TYR A 189 9.19 5.55 4.15
CA TYR A 189 9.61 6.80 4.72
C TYR A 189 11.00 7.14 4.23
N LYS A 190 11.29 8.44 4.20
CA LYS A 190 12.61 8.98 3.88
C LYS A 190 13.06 9.97 4.94
N ARG A 191 14.36 10.09 5.14
CA ARG A 191 14.95 11.09 6.04
C ARG A 191 16.27 11.61 5.46
N PRO A 192 16.55 12.92 5.47
CA PRO A 192 17.85 13.43 5.07
C PRO A 192 18.94 12.91 6.02
N VAL A 193 20.05 12.45 5.47
CA VAL A 193 21.24 12.15 6.27
C VAL A 193 21.98 13.46 6.48
N ASN A 194 21.98 13.94 7.72
CA ASN A 194 22.81 15.09 8.07
C ASN A 194 24.29 14.69 7.92
N PRO A 195 25.10 15.44 7.16
CA PRO A 195 26.54 15.25 7.16
C PRO A 195 27.10 15.74 8.49
N GLY A 196 27.08 14.88 9.52
CA GLY A 196 27.71 15.18 10.81
C GLY A 196 26.99 14.59 12.02
N THR A 197 27.39 13.40 12.42
CA THR A 197 27.83 13.16 13.81
C THR A 197 29.08 12.28 13.75
#